data_AF-A0A4P5YL13-F1
#
_entry.id   AF-A0A4P5YL13-F1
#
_cell.length_a   1.000
_cell.length_b   1.000
_cell.length_c   1.000
_cell.angle_alpha   90.00
_cell.angle_beta   90.00
_cell.angle_gamma   90.00
#
_symmetry.space_group_name_H-M   'P 1'
#
loop_
_entity.id
_entity.type
_entity.pdbx_description
1 polymer ?
#
loop_
_entity_poly.entity_id
_entity_poly.type
_entity_poly.pdbx_seq_one_letter_code
_entity_poly.pdbx_strand_id
1 'polypeptide(L)'
;MGAGGLRRYDVTVVHHSEGGPEPVVVMDDLRRGLEASGWTGDSFSERTVRSFTKGGEVLSVEAGRSAGVTTVRLRLRPPEP
;
A
#
# COMPACT_ATOMS: atom_id res chain seq x y z
N MET A 1 6.09 28.61 17.55
CA MET A 1 5.83 27.16 17.69
C MET A 1 5.26 26.67 16.37
N GLY A 2 6.05 25.96 15.57
CA GLY A 2 5.67 25.57 14.20
C GLY A 2 4.68 24.42 14.22
N ALA A 3 3.51 24.61 13.63
CA ALA A 3 2.59 23.52 13.32
C ALA A 3 3.28 22.59 12.32
N GLY A 4 3.74 21.43 12.80
CA GLY A 4 4.29 20.37 11.96
C GLY A 4 3.18 19.76 11.13
N GLY A 5 2.84 20.39 10.01
CA GLY A 5 1.86 19.88 9.06
C GLY A 5 2.26 18.47 8.62
N LEU A 6 1.42 17.50 8.98
CA LEU A 6 1.50 16.11 8.59
C LEU A 6 1.64 16.03 7.06
N ARG A 7 2.86 15.75 6.60
CA ARG A 7 3.14 15.60 5.17
C ARG A 7 2.43 14.33 4.72
N ARG A 8 1.46 14.48 3.83
CA ARG A 8 0.92 13.37 3.05
C ARG A 8 2.05 12.82 2.20
N TYR A 9 2.48 11.59 2.47
CA TYR A 9 3.48 10.90 1.66
C TYR A 9 2.76 10.01 0.65
N ASP A 10 2.61 10.50 -0.59
CA ASP A 10 2.23 9.67 -1.72
C ASP A 10 3.48 8.93 -2.22
N VAL A 11 3.76 7.76 -1.63
CA VAL A 11 4.89 6.92 -2.03
C VAL A 11 4.45 5.99 -3.16
N THR A 12 4.77 6.36 -4.39
CA THR A 12 4.49 5.48 -5.53
C THR A 12 5.69 4.56 -5.77
N VAL A 13 5.50 3.25 -5.56
CA VAL A 13 6.54 2.23 -5.78
C VAL A 13 6.19 1.44 -7.04
N VAL A 14 6.63 1.94 -8.20
CA VAL A 14 6.36 1.25 -9.46
C VAL A 14 7.40 0.15 -9.65
N HIS A 15 6.97 -1.11 -9.55
CA HIS A 15 7.83 -2.26 -9.79
C HIS A 15 7.70 -2.76 -11.23
N HIS A 16 8.52 -2.21 -12.14
CA HIS A 16 8.51 -2.65 -13.53
C HIS A 16 9.13 -4.04 -13.69
N SER A 17 8.30 -5.05 -14.00
CA SER A 17 8.76 -6.37 -14.41
C SER A 17 7.98 -6.85 -15.63
N GLU A 18 8.66 -7.01 -16.76
CA GLU A 18 8.09 -7.73 -17.91
C GLU A 18 7.98 -9.21 -17.56
N GLY A 19 6.76 -9.77 -17.62
CA GLY A 19 6.50 -11.15 -17.19
C GLY A 19 6.52 -11.35 -15.67
N GLY A 20 6.45 -10.27 -14.89
CA GLY A 20 6.46 -10.33 -13.42
C GLY A 20 5.22 -10.97 -12.80
N PRO A 21 5.27 -11.19 -11.47
CA PRO A 21 4.17 -11.80 -10.73
C PRO A 21 2.86 -11.02 -10.90
N GLU A 22 1.76 -11.76 -10.93
CA GLU A 22 0.42 -11.19 -10.96
C GLU A 22 0.22 -10.22 -9.77
N PRO A 23 -0.51 -9.10 -9.95
CA PRO A 23 -0.74 -8.11 -8.89
C PRO A 23 -1.24 -8.71 -7.58
N VAL A 24 -2.01 -9.81 -7.65
CA VAL A 24 -2.50 -10.53 -6.47
C VAL A 24 -1.37 -11.16 -5.65
N VAL A 25 -0.35 -11.71 -6.32
CA VAL A 25 0.82 -12.33 -5.66
C VAL A 25 1.64 -11.25 -4.95
N VAL A 26 1.90 -10.14 -5.65
CA VAL A 26 2.62 -9.00 -5.07
C VAL A 26 1.87 -8.44 -3.85
N MET A 27 0.54 -8.38 -3.93
CA MET A 27 -0.29 -7.90 -2.83
C MET A 27 -0.27 -8.86 -1.63
N ASP A 28 -0.24 -10.17 -1.84
CA ASP A 28 -0.17 -11.16 -0.76
C ASP A 28 1.19 -11.15 -0.05
N ASP A 29 2.29 -11.02 -0.80
CA ASP A 29 3.62 -10.89 -0.20
C ASP A 29 3.74 -9.59 0.60
N LEU A 30 3.23 -8.49 0.06
CA LEU A 30 3.24 -7.20 0.74
C LEU A 30 2.36 -7.23 2.00
N ARG A 31 1.20 -7.89 1.93
CA ARG A 31 0.33 -8.12 3.10
C ARG A 31 1.08 -8.85 4.21
N ARG A 32 1.77 -9.96 3.89
CA ARG A 32 2.54 -10.73 4.88
C ARG A 32 3.64 -9.89 5.53
N GLY A 33 4.36 -9.09 4.75
CA GLY A 33 5.39 -8.18 5.29
C GLY A 33 4.80 -7.08 6.18
N LEU A 34 3.64 -6.53 5.81
CA LEU A 34 2.94 -5.53 6.62
C LEU A 34 2.40 -6.13 7.93
N GLU A 35 1.78 -7.30 7.88
CA GLU A 35 1.31 -8.02 9.07
C GLU A 35 2.46 -8.35 10.01
N ALA A 36 3.60 -8.83 9.48
CA ALA A 36 4.81 -9.09 10.27
C ALA A 36 5.39 -7.83 10.93
N SER A 37 5.14 -6.66 10.38
CA SER A 37 5.55 -5.37 10.94
C SER A 37 4.48 -4.69 11.80
N GLY A 38 3.38 -5.38 12.10
CA GLY A 38 2.33 -4.94 13.02
C GLY A 38 1.25 -4.06 12.39
N TRP A 39 1.11 -4.10 11.06
CA TRP A 39 -0.04 -3.51 10.37
C TRP A 39 -1.20 -4.51 10.31
N THR A 40 -2.43 -4.02 10.41
CA THR A 40 -3.65 -4.83 10.35
C THR A 40 -4.42 -4.51 9.08
N GLY A 41 -4.80 -5.50 8.27
CA GLY A 41 -5.53 -5.29 7.01
C GLY A 41 -7.05 -5.25 7.21
N ASP A 42 -7.71 -4.16 6.78
CA ASP A 42 -9.13 -3.88 7.11
C ASP A 42 -10.12 -3.97 5.93
N SER A 43 -9.70 -4.30 4.70
CA SER A 43 -10.66 -4.56 3.62
C SER A 43 -10.13 -5.46 2.52
N PHE A 44 -10.84 -6.56 2.31
CA PHE A 44 -10.78 -7.41 1.13
C PHE A 44 -11.80 -6.86 0.14
N SER A 45 -11.35 -6.12 -0.86
CA SER A 45 -12.12 -5.94 -2.08
C SER A 45 -11.53 -6.86 -3.13
N GLU A 46 -12.36 -7.44 -3.99
CA GLU A 46 -11.94 -8.18 -5.19
C GLU A 46 -11.14 -7.31 -6.17
N ARG A 47 -11.08 -6.00 -5.92
CA ARG A 47 -10.17 -5.06 -6.57
C ARG A 47 -8.88 -4.99 -5.76
N THR A 48 -7.76 -4.93 -6.47
CA THR A 48 -6.35 -4.89 -6.02
C THR A 48 -5.96 -3.74 -5.06
N VAL A 49 -6.90 -3.22 -4.28
CA VAL A 49 -6.73 -2.18 -3.27
C VAL A 49 -6.91 -2.81 -1.88
N ARG A 50 -5.92 -2.63 -1.01
CA ARG A 50 -5.97 -3.02 0.41
C ARG A 50 -5.65 -1.82 1.29
N SER A 51 -6.36 -1.70 2.40
CA SER A 51 -6.04 -0.72 3.44
C SER A 51 -5.51 -1.45 4.67
N PHE A 52 -4.45 -0.90 5.24
CA PHE A 52 -3.78 -1.39 6.42
C PHE A 52 -3.73 -0.30 7.48
N THR A 53 -3.85 -0.67 8.75
CA THR A 53 -3.87 0.27 9.87
C THR A 53 -2.79 -0.09 10.89
N LYS A 54 -2.13 0.92 11.47
CA LYS A 54 -1.14 0.76 12.55
C LYS A 54 -1.06 2.04 13.38
N GLY A 55 -1.38 1.95 14.68
CA GLY A 55 -1.23 3.11 15.58
C GLY A 55 -1.99 4.37 15.15
N GLY A 56 -3.13 4.22 14.48
CA GLY A 56 -3.91 5.33 13.92
C GLY A 56 -3.48 5.76 12.51
N GLU A 57 -2.35 5.28 11.99
CA GLU A 57 -1.96 5.46 10.60
C GLU A 57 -2.76 4.53 9.69
N VAL A 58 -3.04 5.00 8.47
CA VAL A 58 -3.71 4.23 7.42
C VAL A 58 -2.84 4.19 6.17
N LEU A 59 -2.38 3.00 5.81
CA LEU A 59 -1.67 2.72 4.57
C LEU A 59 -2.63 2.09 3.54
N SER A 60 -2.87 2.78 2.44
CA SER A 60 -3.61 2.24 1.30
C SER A 60 -2.65 1.76 0.22
N VAL A 61 -2.75 0.49 -0.15
CA VAL A 61 -1.96 -0.19 -1.17
C VAL A 61 -2.87 -0.47 -2.35
N GLU A 62 -2.43 -0.16 -3.56
CA GLU A 62 -3.13 -0.47 -4.79
C GLU A 62 -2.13 -1.13 -5.75
N ALA A 63 -2.43 -2.35 -6.20
CA ALA A 63 -1.68 -3.01 -7.26
C ALA A 63 -2.48 -2.99 -8.56
N GLY A 64 -1.83 -3.06 -9.70
CA GLY A 64 -2.50 -3.17 -10.99
C GLY A 64 -1.55 -3.69 -12.04
N ARG A 65 -2.10 -4.18 -13.16
CA ARG A 65 -1.30 -4.59 -14.32
C ARG A 65 -1.73 -3.79 -15.53
N SER A 66 -0.77 -3.16 -16.20
CA SER A 66 -1.00 -2.41 -17.44
C SER A 66 0.15 -2.64 -18.40
N ALA A 67 -0.15 -2.95 -19.67
CA ALA A 67 0.86 -3.21 -20.71
C ALA A 67 1.97 -4.21 -20.29
N GLY A 68 1.61 -5.27 -19.57
CA GLY A 68 2.56 -6.28 -19.09
C GLY A 68 3.36 -5.89 -17.84
N VAL A 69 3.21 -4.66 -17.34
CA VAL A 69 3.88 -4.10 -16.18
C VAL A 69 2.97 -4.17 -14.96
N THR A 70 3.47 -4.68 -13.84
CA THR A 70 2.79 -4.63 -12.53
C THR A 70 3.14 -3.32 -11.82
N THR A 71 2.16 -2.50 -11.47
CA THR A 71 2.35 -1.25 -10.73
C THR A 71 1.82 -1.42 -9.31
N VAL A 72 2.57 -0.91 -8.31
CA VAL A 72 2.10 -0.82 -6.92
C VAL A 72 2.12 0.64 -6.49
N ARG A 73 1.07 1.08 -5.80
CA ARG A 73 0.94 2.42 -5.27
C ARG A 73 0.66 2.36 -3.78
N LEU A 74 1.47 3.05 -2.99
CA LEU A 74 1.34 3.13 -1.53
C LEU A 74 0.94 4.56 -1.15
N ARG A 75 -0.08 4.69 -0.31
CA ARG A 75 -0.56 5.97 0.18
C ARG A 75 -0.64 5.92 1.69
N LEU A 76 0.28 6.59 2.37
CA LEU A 76 0.29 6.65 3.82
C LEU A 76 -0.45 7.92 4.29
N ARG A 77 -1.49 7.70 5.09
CA ARG A 77 -2.20 8.74 5.82
C ARG A 77 -1.84 8.60 7.30
N PRO A 78 -1.37 9.67 7.94
CA PRO A 78 -1.03 9.62 9.35
C PRO A 78 -2.29 9.76 10.22
N PRO A 79 -2.19 9.58 11.55
CA PRO A 79 -3.34 9.65 12.44
C PRO A 79 -3.92 11.07 12.46
N GLU A 80 -5.24 11.21 12.47
CA GLU A 80 -5.86 12.51 12.74
C GLU A 80 -5.55 12.94 14.19
N PRO A 81 -5.17 14.21 14.41
CA PRO A 81 -4.84 14.73 15.74
C PRO A 81 -6.05 14.88 16.67
#